data_AF-A0A4P9WQF0-F1
#
_entry.id   AF-A0A4P9WQF0-F1
#
_cell.length_a   1.000
_cell.length_b   1.000
_cell.length_c   1.000
_cell.angle_alpha   90.00
_cell.angle_beta   90.00
_cell.angle_gamma   90.00
#
_symmetry.space_group_name_H-M   'P 1'
#
loop_
_entity.id
_entity.type
_entity.pdbx_description
1 polymer ?
#
loop_
_entity_poly.entity_id
_entity_poly.type
_entity_poly.pdbx_seq_one_letter_code
_entity_poly.pdbx_strand_id
1 'polypeptide(L)'
;MSNIFFVFSFNDENMIDKTVKDRLKIIKIKEPSFKDKILISEKFIIPEISRNVNYNVPIPRSVVERVVQQDKTTSGMRGIKRVLEDIVSKLNVIRMLDATGRQKISFYNESITNTIDNIINAHEDPEIFSSSLYC
;
A
#
# COMPACT_ATOMS: atom_id res chain seq x y z
N MET A 1 23.88 21.02 26.81
CA MET A 1 23.25 20.36 25.64
C MET A 1 21.97 21.13 25.35
N SER A 2 21.98 22.08 24.41
CA SER A 2 20.90 23.11 24.34
C SER A 2 20.26 23.25 22.96
N ASN A 3 20.63 22.42 21.98
CA ASN A 3 20.10 22.46 20.62
C ASN A 3 19.53 21.09 20.24
N ILE A 4 18.29 20.82 20.67
CA ILE A 4 17.56 19.60 20.32
C ILE A 4 16.25 20.02 19.65
N PHE A 5 15.97 19.46 18.48
CA PHE A 5 14.73 19.68 17.75
C PHE A 5 13.78 18.52 18.00
N PHE A 6 12.60 18.82 18.56
CA PHE A 6 11.56 17.83 18.81
C PHE A 6 10.49 17.90 17.73
N VAL A 7 10.08 16.74 17.21
CA VAL A 7 8.94 16.60 16.30
C VAL A 7 7.98 15.61 16.93
N PHE A 8 6.72 16.03 17.07
CA PHE A 8 5.63 15.20 17.55
C PHE A 8 4.55 15.12 16.47
N SER A 9 3.91 13.95 16.35
CA SER A 9 2.74 13.74 15.51
C SER A 9 1.57 13.29 16.36
N PHE A 10 0.40 13.86 16.14
CA PHE A 10 -0.84 13.53 16.85
C PHE A 10 -2.04 13.73 15.92
N ASN A 11 -3.13 13.01 16.21
CA ASN A 11 -4.35 13.06 15.39
C ASN A 11 -5.32 14.15 15.86
N ASP A 12 -5.40 14.37 17.18
CA ASP A 12 -6.30 15.36 17.78
C ASP A 12 -5.52 16.26 18.74
N GLU A 13 -5.48 17.56 18.42
CA GLU A 13 -4.83 18.59 19.23
C GLU A 13 -5.56 18.90 20.54
N ASN A 14 -6.80 18.45 20.70
CA ASN A 14 -7.60 18.66 21.92
C ASN A 14 -7.30 17.61 22.99
N MET A 15 -6.71 16.48 22.60
CA MET A 15 -6.26 15.44 23.53
C MET A 15 -4.90 15.75 24.17
N ILE A 16 -4.29 16.88 23.83
CA ILE A 16 -2.99 17.30 24.35
C ILE A 16 -3.20 18.25 25.53
N ASP A 17 -2.47 18.01 26.62
CA ASP A 17 -2.44 18.94 27.75
C ASP A 17 -2.08 20.36 27.31
N LYS A 18 -2.80 21.35 27.85
CA LYS A 18 -2.65 22.76 27.47
C LYS A 18 -1.21 23.26 27.64
N THR A 19 -0.52 22.85 28.71
CA THR A 19 0.86 23.27 29.01
C THR A 19 1.84 22.81 27.95
N VAL A 20 1.63 21.59 27.41
CA VAL A 20 2.45 21.05 26.32
C VAL A 20 2.07 21.73 25.00
N LYS A 21 0.77 21.86 24.73
CA LYS A 21 0.25 22.46 23.50
C LYS A 21 0.75 23.89 23.27
N ASP A 22 0.78 24.72 24.32
CA ASP A 22 1.24 26.10 24.26
C ASP A 22 2.73 26.23 23.85
N ARG A 23 3.51 25.15 23.98
CA ARG A 23 4.93 25.10 23.61
C ARG A 23 5.18 24.48 22.24
N LEU A 24 4.14 23.97 21.58
CA LEU A 24 4.25 23.30 20.28
C LEU A 24 3.84 24.24 19.14
N LYS A 25 4.67 24.28 18.09
CA LYS A 25 4.25 24.83 16.79
C LYS A 25 3.44 23.77 16.05
N ILE A 26 2.13 23.96 15.97
CA ILE A 26 1.22 23.02 15.29
C ILE A 26 1.19 23.29 13.79
N ILE A 27 1.47 22.27 12.99
CA ILE A 27 1.32 22.29 11.52
C ILE A 27 0.26 21.26 11.15
N LYS A 28 -0.82 21.69 10.50
CA LYS A 28 -1.90 20.80 10.07
C LYS A 28 -1.56 20.19 8.71
N ILE A 29 -1.46 18.86 8.67
CA ILE A 29 -1.26 18.10 7.44
C ILE A 29 -2.62 17.77 6.85
N LYS A 30 -2.82 18.05 5.57
CA LYS A 30 -4.06 17.73 4.86
C LYS A 30 -4.03 16.30 4.38
N GLU A 31 -5.19 15.66 4.39
CA GLU A 31 -5.36 14.34 3.78
C GLU A 31 -5.16 14.43 2.26
N PRO A 32 -4.45 13.47 1.66
CA PRO A 32 -4.24 13.45 0.21
C PRO A 32 -5.57 13.20 -0.51
N SER A 33 -5.83 13.97 -1.58
CA SER A 33 -6.97 13.70 -2.45
C SER A 33 -6.80 12.38 -3.19
N PHE A 34 -7.86 11.87 -3.80
CA PHE A 34 -7.80 10.68 -4.65
C PHE A 34 -6.68 10.76 -5.71
N LYS A 35 -6.53 11.92 -6.36
CA LYS A 35 -5.48 12.16 -7.35
C LYS A 35 -4.09 12.18 -6.72
N ASP A 36 -3.96 12.76 -5.53
CA ASP A 36 -2.70 12.76 -4.78
C ASP A 36 -2.31 11.35 -4.37
N LYS A 37 -3.28 10.54 -3.90
CA LYS A 37 -3.05 9.14 -3.52
C LYS A 37 -2.48 8.33 -4.71
N ILE A 38 -3.03 8.50 -5.91
CA ILE A 38 -2.49 7.85 -7.13
C ILE A 38 -1.07 8.33 -7.41
N LEU A 39 -0.86 9.65 -7.43
CA LEU A 39 0.44 10.24 -7.74
C LEU A 39 1.52 9.82 -6.73
N ILE A 40 1.17 9.78 -5.44
CA ILE A 40 2.06 9.35 -4.35
C ILE A 40 2.41 7.87 -4.52
N SER A 41 1.42 7.05 -4.90
CA SER A 41 1.62 5.63 -5.14
C SER A 41 2.62 5.38 -6.27
N GLU A 42 2.42 6.04 -7.41
CA GLU A 42 3.28 5.92 -8.59
C GLU A 42 4.70 6.46 -8.35
N LYS A 43 4.83 7.61 -7.68
CA LYS A 43 6.13 8.30 -7.54
C LYS A 43 6.97 7.86 -6.35
N PHE A 44 6.35 7.35 -5.28
CA PHE A 44 7.07 7.07 -4.04
C PHE A 44 6.86 5.64 -3.56
N ILE A 45 5.62 5.18 -3.43
CA ILE A 45 5.32 3.88 -2.82
C ILE A 45 5.80 2.72 -3.70
N ILE A 46 5.40 2.69 -4.97
CA ILE A 46 5.79 1.61 -5.88
C ILE A 46 7.33 1.53 -6.02
N PRO A 47 8.06 2.65 -6.24
CA PRO A 47 9.52 2.63 -6.25
C PRO A 47 10.17 2.21 -4.93
N GLU A 48 9.55 2.49 -3.77
CA GLU A 48 10.02 2.00 -2.47
C GLU A 48 9.87 0.47 -2.37
N ILE A 49 8.67 -0.04 -2.66
CA ILE A 49 8.38 -1.48 -2.59
C ILE A 49 9.29 -2.25 -3.55
N SER A 50 9.40 -1.80 -4.80
CA SER A 50 10.25 -2.44 -5.81
C SER A 50 11.73 -2.50 -5.41
N ARG A 51 12.24 -1.46 -4.73
CA ARG A 51 13.60 -1.49 -4.16
C ARG A 51 13.72 -2.49 -3.02
N ASN A 52 12.74 -2.55 -2.14
CA ASN A 52 12.76 -3.46 -0.98
C ASN A 52 12.80 -4.94 -1.41
N VAL A 53 12.08 -5.30 -2.47
CA VAL A 53 12.06 -6.68 -3.00
C VAL A 53 13.10 -6.94 -4.11
N ASN A 54 13.89 -5.93 -4.49
CA ASN A 54 14.78 -5.94 -5.65
C ASN A 54 14.11 -6.49 -6.93
N TYR A 55 12.88 -6.05 -7.18
CA TYR A 55 12.07 -6.47 -8.30
C TYR A 55 11.22 -5.31 -8.82
N ASN A 56 11.49 -4.90 -10.06
CA ASN A 56 10.79 -3.80 -10.70
C ASN A 56 9.62 -4.35 -11.53
N VAL A 57 8.42 -4.33 -10.94
CA VAL A 57 7.19 -4.70 -11.64
C VAL A 57 6.56 -3.43 -12.20
N PRO A 58 6.29 -3.35 -13.52
CA PRO A 58 5.46 -2.29 -14.06
C PRO A 58 4.02 -2.49 -13.57
N ILE A 59 3.57 -1.69 -12.61
CA ILE A 59 2.17 -1.65 -12.17
C ILE A 59 1.42 -0.61 -13.03
N PRO A 60 0.43 -1.02 -13.84
CA PRO A 60 -0.35 -0.08 -14.63
C PRO A 60 -1.11 0.91 -13.75
N ARG A 61 -1.26 2.14 -14.24
CA ARG A 61 -2.04 3.19 -13.56
C ARG A 61 -3.46 2.72 -13.21
N SER A 62 -4.12 1.97 -14.09
CA SER A 62 -5.46 1.44 -13.85
C SER A 62 -5.54 0.54 -12.61
N VAL A 63 -4.49 -0.22 -12.30
CA VAL A 63 -4.41 -1.03 -11.08
C VAL A 63 -4.28 -0.13 -9.86
N VAL A 64 -3.43 0.90 -9.93
CA VAL A 64 -3.28 1.87 -8.83
C VAL A 64 -4.59 2.60 -8.57
N GLU A 65 -5.28 3.04 -9.62
CA GLU A 65 -6.59 3.69 -9.51
C GLU A 65 -7.62 2.80 -8.83
N ARG A 66 -7.67 1.50 -9.17
CA ARG A 66 -8.55 0.53 -8.50
C ARG A 66 -8.20 0.34 -7.03
N VAL A 67 -6.92 0.18 -6.70
CA VAL A 67 -6.46 0.04 -5.30
C VAL A 67 -6.83 1.29 -4.49
N VAL A 68 -6.63 2.49 -5.04
CA VAL A 68 -7.00 3.74 -4.36
C VAL A 68 -8.53 3.88 -4.22
N GLN A 69 -9.30 3.41 -5.20
CA GLN A 69 -10.77 3.44 -5.16
C GLN A 69 -11.35 2.50 -4.10
N GLN A 70 -10.70 1.36 -3.86
CA GLN A 70 -11.11 0.35 -2.89
C GLN A 70 -10.61 0.62 -1.47
N ASP A 71 -9.69 1.57 -1.31
CA ASP A 71 -9.22 2.00 -0.01
C ASP A 71 -10.35 2.62 0.81
N LYS A 72 -10.98 1.80 1.65
CA LYS A 72 -12.01 2.23 2.61
C LYS A 72 -11.43 3.16 3.68
N THR A 73 -10.10 3.23 3.82
CA THR A 73 -9.46 4.18 4.73
C THR A 73 -9.43 5.57 4.11
N THR A 74 -10.19 6.48 4.70
CA THR A 74 -10.22 7.88 4.24
C THR A 74 -8.92 8.62 4.55
N SER A 75 -8.11 8.12 5.49
CA SER A 75 -6.89 8.80 5.96
C SER A 75 -5.59 8.14 5.50
N GLY A 76 -4.74 8.95 4.87
CA GLY A 76 -3.38 8.60 4.49
C GLY A 76 -3.25 7.56 3.38
N MET A 77 -2.13 6.82 3.42
CA MET A 77 -1.69 5.89 2.37
C MET A 77 -1.47 4.45 2.86
N ARG A 78 -1.73 4.17 4.14
CA ARG A 78 -1.34 2.90 4.78
C ARG A 78 -2.06 1.69 4.18
N GLY A 79 -3.37 1.80 3.92
CA GLY A 79 -4.15 0.75 3.27
C GLY A 79 -3.62 0.46 1.87
N ILE A 80 -3.49 1.51 1.05
CA ILE A 80 -2.96 1.44 -0.32
C ILE A 80 -1.57 0.81 -0.36
N LYS A 81 -0.66 1.22 0.54
CA LYS A 81 0.69 0.65 0.62
C LYS A 81 0.66 -0.86 0.83
N ARG A 82 -0.16 -1.35 1.77
CA ARG A 82 -0.27 -2.80 2.05
C ARG A 82 -0.75 -3.59 0.84
N VAL A 83 -1.79 -3.10 0.15
CA VAL A 83 -2.32 -3.78 -1.04
C VAL A 83 -1.26 -3.83 -2.15
N LEU A 84 -0.56 -2.71 -2.40
CA LEU A 84 0.52 -2.68 -3.39
C LEU A 84 1.72 -3.56 -3.00
N GLU A 85 2.07 -3.62 -1.71
CA GLU A 85 3.11 -4.52 -1.18
C GLU A 85 2.75 -5.98 -1.42
N ASP A 86 1.50 -6.36 -1.17
CA ASP A 86 1.00 -7.71 -1.41
C ASP A 86 1.03 -8.08 -2.89
N ILE A 87 0.58 -7.17 -3.78
CA ILE A 87 0.64 -7.37 -5.23
C ILE A 87 2.07 -7.64 -5.68
N VAL A 88 3.01 -6.76 -5.32
CA VAL A 88 4.42 -6.91 -5.73
C VAL A 88 5.05 -8.16 -5.12
N SER A 89 4.76 -8.46 -3.86
CA SER A 89 5.31 -9.63 -3.16
C SER A 89 4.84 -10.93 -3.80
N LYS A 90 3.55 -11.07 -4.12
CA LYS A 90 3.02 -12.27 -4.79
C LYS A 90 3.61 -12.43 -6.19
N LEU A 91 3.73 -11.34 -6.96
CA LEU A 91 4.39 -11.39 -8.27
C LEU A 91 5.87 -11.78 -8.15
N ASN A 92 6.56 -11.33 -7.11
CA ASN A 92 7.95 -11.74 -6.87
C ASN A 92 8.05 -13.24 -6.54
N VAL A 93 7.13 -13.78 -5.73
CA VAL A 93 7.09 -15.22 -5.42
C VAL A 93 6.87 -16.05 -6.69
N ILE A 94 5.92 -15.67 -7.54
CA ILE A 94 5.67 -16.36 -8.82
C ILE A 94 6.94 -16.37 -9.67
N ARG A 95 7.59 -15.21 -9.83
CA ARG A 95 8.87 -15.09 -10.54
C ARG A 95 9.94 -16.02 -9.99
N MET A 96 10.06 -16.13 -8.66
CA MET A 96 11.04 -17.00 -8.02
C MET A 96 10.75 -18.47 -8.28
N LEU A 97 9.48 -18.89 -8.24
CA LEU A 97 9.09 -20.27 -8.53
C LEU A 97 9.38 -20.65 -9.98
N ASP A 98 9.05 -19.78 -10.93
CA ASP A 98 9.36 -19.98 -12.36
C ASP A 98 10.87 -20.11 -12.60
N ALA A 99 11.67 -19.23 -11.99
CA ALA A 99 13.13 -19.26 -12.12
C ALA A 99 13.76 -20.55 -11.57
N THR A 100 13.14 -21.20 -10.58
CA THR A 100 13.63 -22.48 -10.04
C THR A 100 13.23 -23.70 -10.86
N GLY A 101 12.46 -23.54 -11.94
CA GLY A 101 12.03 -24.63 -12.82
C GLY A 101 11.06 -25.64 -12.17
N ARG A 102 10.62 -25.38 -10.93
CA ARG A 102 9.70 -26.26 -10.18
C ARG A 102 8.27 -26.19 -10.69
N GLN A 103 7.96 -25.16 -11.48
CA GLN A 103 6.66 -24.95 -12.05
C GLN A 103 6.85 -24.14 -13.33
N LYS A 104 6.74 -24.78 -14.49
CA LYS A 104 6.74 -24.09 -15.79
C LYS A 104 5.33 -23.55 -16.00
N ILE A 105 4.94 -22.56 -15.19
CA ILE A 105 3.60 -22.03 -15.20
C ILE A 105 3.47 -21.19 -16.47
N SER A 106 2.71 -21.69 -17.44
CA SER A 106 2.36 -20.98 -18.66
C SER A 106 1.38 -19.84 -18.37
N PHE A 107 1.76 -18.87 -17.55
CA PHE A 107 0.88 -17.76 -17.14
C PHE A 107 1.40 -16.46 -17.73
N TYR A 108 1.02 -16.18 -18.96
CA TYR A 108 1.13 -14.83 -19.49
C TYR A 108 -0.29 -14.27 -19.72
N ASN A 109 -0.61 -13.25 -18.92
CA ASN A 109 -1.72 -12.29 -19.03
C ASN A 109 -3.03 -12.56 -18.27
N GLU A 110 -3.76 -13.65 -18.49
CA GLU A 110 -5.11 -13.78 -17.90
C GLU A 110 -5.07 -14.00 -16.37
N SER A 111 -4.06 -14.72 -15.91
CA SER A 111 -3.94 -15.10 -14.49
C SER A 111 -3.33 -14.03 -13.59
N ILE A 112 -2.54 -13.09 -14.14
CA ILE A 112 -2.00 -11.96 -13.36
C ILE A 112 -3.14 -11.01 -13.00
N THR A 113 -4.02 -10.72 -13.96
CA THR A 113 -5.22 -9.91 -13.73
C THR A 113 -6.10 -10.55 -12.68
N ASN A 114 -6.39 -11.86 -12.80
CA ASN A 114 -7.17 -12.60 -11.81
C ASN A 114 -6.48 -12.63 -10.42
N THR A 115 -5.15 -12.75 -10.37
CA THR A 115 -4.40 -12.73 -9.10
C THR A 115 -4.48 -11.35 -8.44
N ILE A 116 -4.32 -10.27 -9.23
CA ILE A 116 -4.47 -8.90 -8.77
C ILE A 116 -5.90 -8.67 -8.27
N ASP A 117 -6.90 -9.10 -9.02
CA ASP A 117 -8.32 -9.00 -8.67
C ASP A 117 -8.62 -9.75 -7.37
N ASN A 118 -8.09 -10.97 -7.20
CA ASN A 118 -8.27 -11.75 -5.98
C ASN A 118 -7.61 -11.09 -4.75
N ILE A 119 -6.44 -10.47 -4.90
CA ILE A 119 -5.79 -9.74 -3.80
C ILE A 119 -6.64 -8.53 -3.42
N ILE A 120 -7.04 -7.77 -4.42
CA ILE A 120 -7.90 -6.62 -4.29
C ILE A 120 -9.19 -7.00 -3.52
N ASN A 121 -9.88 -8.06 -3.93
CA ASN A 121 -11.11 -8.51 -3.31
C ASN A 121 -10.89 -9.07 -1.89
N ALA A 122 -9.77 -9.74 -1.63
CA ALA A 122 -9.43 -10.23 -0.29
C ALA A 122 -9.20 -9.10 0.73
N HIS A 123 -8.82 -7.90 0.27
CA HIS A 123 -8.73 -6.69 1.10
C HIS A 123 -10.06 -5.94 1.21
N GLU A 124 -11.06 -6.25 0.38
CA GLU A 124 -12.41 -5.71 0.51
C GLU A 124 -13.20 -6.41 1.64
N ASP A 125 -13.05 -7.73 1.79
CA ASP A 125 -13.68 -8.54 2.84
C ASP A 125 -12.92 -9.87 3.10
N PRO A 126 -12.33 -10.09 4.29
CA PRO A 126 -11.55 -11.30 4.58
C PRO A 126 -12.39 -12.59 4.64
N GLU A 127 -13.72 -12.52 4.78
CA GLU A 127 -14.57 -13.72 4.84
C GLU A 127 -14.72 -14.44 3.49
N ILE A 128 -14.66 -13.70 2.37
CA ILE A 128 -14.82 -14.23 1.00
C ILE A 128 -13.61 -15.09 0.57
N PHE A 129 -12.42 -14.83 1.12
CA PHE A 129 -11.22 -15.58 0.78
C PHE A 129 -11.26 -17.03 1.29
N SER A 130 -11.96 -17.27 2.41
CA SER A 130 -12.05 -18.60 3.04
C SER A 130 -12.82 -19.62 2.20
N SER A 131 -13.78 -19.21 1.37
CA SER A 131 -14.61 -20.11 0.57
C SER A 131 -13.99 -20.48 -0.77
N SER A 132 -13.04 -19.70 -1.30
CA SER A 132 -12.40 -19.96 -2.60
C SER A 132 -11.20 -20.92 -2.56
N LEU A 133 -10.68 -21.23 -1.36
CA LEU A 133 -9.56 -22.17 -1.15
C LEU A 133 -10.00 -23.61 -0.80
N TYR A 134 -11.32 -23.86 -0.66
CA TYR A 134 -11.89 -25.18 -0.33
C TYR A 134 -12.83 -25.70 -1.43
N CYS A 135 -12.49 -25.50 -2.70
CA CYS A 135 -13.08 -26.24 -3.82
C CYS A 135 -12.01 -27.04 -4.55
#